data_AF-A0A919YCJ8-F1
#
_entry.id   AF-A0A919YCJ8-F1
#
_cell.length_a   1.000
_cell.length_b   1.000
_cell.length_c   1.000
_cell.angle_alpha   90.00
_cell.angle_beta   90.00
_cell.angle_gamma   90.00
#
_symmetry.space_group_name_H-M   'P 1'
#
loop_
_entity.id
_entity.type
_entity.pdbx_description
1 polymer ?
#
loop_
_entity_poly.entity_id
_entity_poly.type
_entity_poly.pdbx_seq_one_letter_code
_entity_poly.pdbx_strand_id
1 'polypeptide(L)' 'MEKEQQYKKVLITVNDKPIGKEIWIDKVTYRAVSSHEMSVIGRSNTEASAG' A
#
# COMPACT_ATOMS: atom_id res chain seq x y z
N MET A 1 -18.40 -23.25 2.91
CA MET A 1 -18.72 -21.81 2.79
C MET A 1 -17.45 -21.04 3.09
N GLU A 2 -16.84 -20.42 2.09
CA GLU A 2 -15.72 -19.51 2.33
C GLU A 2 -16.24 -18.31 3.14
N LYS A 3 -15.59 -18.02 4.26
CA LYS A 3 -15.91 -16.82 5.04
C LYS A 3 -15.45 -15.63 4.20
N GLU A 4 -16.39 -14.88 3.66
CA GLU A 4 -16.07 -13.68 2.90
C GLU A 4 -15.26 -12.73 3.80
N GLN A 5 -14.11 -12.23 3.31
CA GLN A 5 -13.32 -11.26 4.06
C GLN A 5 -14.11 -9.96 4.23
N GLN A 6 -14.33 -9.55 5.48
CA GLN A 6 -15.11 -8.37 5.88
C GLN A 6 -14.48 -7.05 5.41
N TYR A 7 -13.16 -7.03 5.23
CA TYR A 7 -12.39 -5.84 4.92
C TYR A 7 -11.86 -5.86 3.49
N LYS A 8 -11.71 -4.69 2.89
CA LYS A 8 -11.04 -4.49 1.61
C LYS A 8 -9.77 -3.68 1.81
N LYS A 9 -8.67 -4.16 1.24
CA LYS A 9 -7.39 -3.45 1.20
C LYS A 9 -7.36 -2.50 0.01
N VAL A 10 -6.95 -1.26 0.26
CA VAL A 10 -6.69 -0.22 -0.75
C VAL A 10 -5.21 0.14 -0.67
N LEU A 11 -4.54 0.05 -1.81
CA LEU A 11 -3.14 0.45 -1.98
C LEU A 11 -3.09 1.60 -2.97
N ILE A 12 -2.47 2.70 -2.58
CA ILE A 12 -2.28 3.86 -3.46
C ILE A 12 -0.94 3.70 -4.18
N THR A 13 -0.96 3.79 -5.50
CA THR A 13 0.24 3.70 -6.35
C THR A 13 0.37 4.93 -7.24
N VAL A 14 1.60 5.31 -7.59
CA VAL A 14 1.92 6.31 -8.62
C VAL A 14 2.92 5.68 -9.56
N ASN A 15 2.61 5.63 -10.86
CA ASN A 15 3.41 4.95 -11.88
C ASN A 15 3.74 3.49 -11.47
N ASP A 16 2.72 2.76 -11.03
CA ASP A 16 2.81 1.37 -10.53
C ASP A 16 3.70 1.16 -9.29
N LYS A 17 4.16 2.24 -8.66
CA LYS A 17 4.95 2.19 -7.42
C LYS A 17 4.05 2.53 -6.24
N PRO A 18 3.96 1.67 -5.20
CA PRO A 18 3.17 1.98 -4.01
C PRO A 18 3.71 3.23 -3.33
N ILE A 19 2.83 4.21 -3.14
CA ILE A 19 3.16 5.44 -2.43
C ILE A 19 2.59 5.37 -1.03
N GLY A 20 3.42 4.89 -0.12
CA GLY A 20 3.40 5.30 1.28
C GLY A 20 2.16 4.96 2.12
N LYS A 21 1.09 4.39 1.57
CA LYS A 21 -0.15 4.19 2.33
C LYS A 21 -0.92 2.95 1.92
N GLU A 22 -1.16 2.11 2.91
CA GLU A 22 -2.10 1.00 2.87
C GLU A 22 -3.31 1.34 3.75
N ILE A 23 -4.52 1.14 3.24
CA ILE A 23 -5.76 1.41 3.97
C ILE A 23 -6.64 0.16 3.96
N TRP A 24 -7.14 -0.23 5.13
CA TRP A 24 -8.16 -1.26 5.26
C TRP A 24 -9.52 -0.59 5.49
N ILE A 25 -10.52 -0.98 4.71
CA ILE A 25 -11.87 -0.40 4.72
C ILE A 25 -12.88 -1.51 5.02
N ASP A 26 -13.78 -1.25 5.96
CA ASP A 26 -14.94 -2.12 6.22
C ASP A 26 -15.95 -2.02 5.07
N LYS A 27 -16.35 -3.16 4.52
CA LYS A 27 -17.20 -3.21 3.32
C LYS A 27 -18.64 -2.71 3.54
N VAL A 28 -19.11 -2.67 4.79
CA VAL A 28 -20.50 -2.33 5.13
C VAL A 28 -20.62 -0.85 5.50
N THR A 29 -19.69 -0.37 6.32
CA THR A 29 -19.71 0.98 6.89
C THR A 29 -18.85 1.97 6.11
N TYR A 30 -18.01 1.50 5.19
CA TYR A 30 -17.05 2.29 4.42
C TYR A 30 -16.05 3.07 5.28
N ARG A 31 -15.92 2.74 6.56
CA ARG A 31 -14.98 3.39 7.48
C ARG A 31 -13.59 2.80 7.32
N ALA A 32 -12.57 3.66 7.41
CA ALA A 32 -11.19 3.22 7.53
C ALA A 32 -10.99 2.55 8.89
N VAL A 33 -10.58 1.29 8.87
CA VAL A 33 -10.36 0.48 10.07
C VAL A 33 -8.89 0.51 10.49
N SER A 34 -7.99 0.65 9.52
CA SER A 34 -6.56 0.80 9.74
C SER A 34 -5.92 1.53 8.57
N SER A 35 -4.88 2.31 8.87
CA SER A 35 -3.98 2.87 7.86
C SER A 35 -2.54 2.66 8.30
N HIS A 36 -1.72 2.11 7.42
CA HIS A 36 -0.30 1.95 7.64
C HIS A 36 0.47 2.84 6.69
N GLU A 37 1.34 3.69 7.23
CA GLU A 37 2.31 4.42 6.41
C GLU A 37 3.42 3.44 6.01
N MET A 38 3.53 3.15 4.72
CA MET A 38 4.64 2.38 4.20
C MET A 38 5.84 3.32 4.06
N SER A 39 6.94 3.07 4.78
CA SER A 39 8.18 3.77 4.46
C SER A 39 8.55 3.46 3.02
N VAL A 40 8.44 4.46 2.14
CA VAL A 40 8.98 4.39 0.78
C VAL A 40 10.49 4.36 0.97
N ILE A 41 11.07 3.16 1.06
CA ILE A 41 12.51 2.99 0.99
C ILE A 41 12.89 3.47 -0.41
N GLY A 42 13.31 4.74 -0.48
CA GLY A 42 13.93 5.30 -1.67
C GLY A 42 15.03 4.34 -2.07
N ARG A 43 14.92 3.79 -3.29
CA ARG A 43 16.05 3.10 -3.90
C ARG A 43 17.20 4.11 -3.91
N SER A 44 18.22 3.88 -3.10
CA SER A 44 19.49 4.57 -3.25
C SER A 44 19.94 4.34 -4.68
N ASN A 45 19.99 5.40 -5.47
CA ASN A 45 20.61 5.35 -6.79
C ASN A 45 22.12 5.09 -6.58
N THR A 46 22.52 3.82 -6.61
CA THR A 46 23.92 3.47 -6.85
C THR A 46 24.06 3.12 -8.34
N GLU A 47 23.86 4.11 -9.20
CA GLU A 47 24.51 4.12 -10.51
C GLU A 47 25.95 4.65 -10.29
N ALA A 48 26.81 3.77 -9.79
CA ALA A 48 28.24 3.97 -9.94
C ALA A 48 28.62 3.37 -11.29
N SER A 49 28.65 4.24 -12.29
CA SER A 49 29.38 4.04 -13.54
C SER A 49 30.80 3.53 -13.22
N ALA A 50 31.09 2.28 -13.59
CA ALA A 50 32.46 1.79 -13.68
C ALA A 50 32.84 1.80 -15.17
N GLY A 51 33.40 2.93 -15.59
CA GLY A 51 34.30 2.99 -16.75
C GLY A 51 35.72 2.60 -16.36
#